data_AF-A0A956SM23-F1
#
_entry.id   AF-A0A956SM23-F1
#
_cell.length_a   1.000
_cell.length_b   1.000
_cell.length_c   1.000
_cell.angle_alpha   90.00
_cell.angle_beta   90.00
_cell.angle_gamma   90.00
#
_symmetry.space_group_name_H-M   'P 1'
#
loop_
_entity.id
_entity.type
_entity.pdbx_description
1 polymer ?
#
loop_
_entity_poly.entity_id
_entity_poly.type
_entity_poly.pdbx_seq_one_letter_code
_entity_poly.pdbx_strand_id
1 'polypeptide(L)'
;MPDPVLRLARLCLLMLPCGALLSQARQATFPARPDLVIDAVEEDLSDVRFVAAFPDGTIAVSQPVDGRVLLYSPDGHRKAAVGRPGAGPGEFRTLANLHGFIGDTLWLYDVDLRRFTLVRSDGRMVRSMRVPAEWR
;
A
#
# COMPACT_ATOMS: atom_id res chain seq x y z
N MET A 1 -28.44 14.25 -81.40
CA MET A 1 -27.77 15.53 -81.11
C MET A 1 -28.61 16.30 -80.09
N PRO A 2 -27.98 17.04 -79.17
CA PRO A 2 -27.84 16.70 -77.73
C PRO A 2 -28.61 17.72 -76.83
N ASP A 3 -28.60 17.80 -75.49
CA ASP A 3 -27.56 17.54 -74.49
C ASP A 3 -28.09 17.11 -73.11
N PRO A 4 -27.25 16.39 -72.31
CA PRO A 4 -27.55 15.88 -70.97
C PRO A 4 -26.90 16.74 -69.87
N VAL A 5 -27.57 16.98 -68.73
CA VAL A 5 -26.86 17.39 -67.50
C VAL A 5 -27.49 16.77 -66.25
N LEU A 6 -26.67 15.90 -65.66
CA LEU A 6 -26.61 15.39 -64.30
C LEU A 6 -27.45 16.13 -63.24
N ARG A 7 -28.30 15.40 -62.52
CA ARG A 7 -28.67 15.74 -61.13
C ARG A 7 -27.97 14.80 -60.18
N LEU A 8 -26.84 15.25 -59.63
CA LEU A 8 -26.13 14.59 -58.56
C LEU A 8 -27.06 14.40 -57.35
N ALA A 9 -27.20 13.15 -56.90
CA ALA A 9 -27.76 12.83 -55.60
C ALA A 9 -26.81 13.38 -54.51
N ARG A 10 -27.24 14.42 -53.81
CA ARG A 10 -26.57 14.90 -52.58
C ARG A 10 -26.83 13.88 -51.47
N LEU A 11 -25.91 12.94 -51.31
CA LEU A 11 -25.82 12.12 -50.12
C LEU A 11 -25.25 13.00 -48.99
N CYS A 12 -26.12 13.62 -48.20
CA CYS A 12 -25.72 14.30 -46.97
C CYS A 12 -25.34 13.24 -45.93
N LEU A 13 -24.07 12.84 -45.92
CA LEU A 13 -23.50 12.05 -44.83
C LEU A 13 -23.40 12.98 -43.60
N LEU A 14 -24.42 12.94 -42.74
CA LEU A 14 -24.36 13.49 -41.38
C LEU A 14 -23.30 12.69 -40.62
N MET A 15 -22.04 13.12 -40.72
CA MET A 15 -20.99 12.75 -39.78
C MET A 15 -21.41 13.33 -38.44
N LEU A 16 -22.14 12.56 -37.62
CA LEU A 16 -22.20 12.83 -36.20
C LEU A 16 -20.74 12.82 -35.73
N PRO A 17 -20.17 13.94 -35.25
CA PRO A 17 -18.99 13.81 -34.44
C PRO A 17 -19.46 12.95 -33.27
N CYS A 18 -18.94 11.74 -33.15
CA CYS A 18 -18.94 11.01 -31.91
C CYS A 18 -18.11 11.87 -30.95
N GLY A 19 -18.71 12.96 -30.48
CA GLY A 19 -18.13 13.89 -29.55
C GLY A 19 -17.73 13.05 -28.37
N ALA A 20 -16.43 13.01 -28.12
CA ALA A 20 -15.83 12.29 -27.04
C ALA A 20 -16.55 12.63 -25.74
N LEU A 21 -17.52 11.81 -25.37
CA LEU A 21 -17.92 11.62 -23.98
C LEU A 21 -16.84 10.77 -23.32
N LEU A 22 -15.59 11.25 -23.41
CA LEU A 22 -14.66 11.01 -22.33
C LEU A 22 -15.30 11.75 -21.16
N SER A 23 -16.06 11.01 -20.35
CA SER A 23 -16.42 11.44 -19.02
C SER A 23 -15.13 11.94 -18.39
N GLN A 24 -14.97 13.27 -18.30
CA GLN A 24 -13.89 13.86 -17.54
C GLN A 24 -14.10 13.31 -16.14
N ALA A 25 -13.25 12.35 -15.75
CA ALA A 25 -13.36 11.71 -14.45
C ALA A 25 -13.40 12.85 -13.44
N ARG A 26 -14.55 13.03 -12.79
CA ARG A 26 -14.70 14.07 -11.79
C ARG A 26 -13.70 13.70 -10.70
N GLN A 27 -12.60 14.44 -10.60
CA GLN A 27 -11.68 14.29 -9.49
C GLN A 27 -12.48 14.66 -8.25
N ALA A 28 -12.87 13.64 -7.48
CA ALA A 28 -13.49 13.85 -6.19
C ALA A 28 -12.42 14.49 -5.30
N THR A 29 -12.60 15.76 -4.98
CA THR A 29 -11.78 16.40 -3.96
C THR A 29 -12.31 15.97 -2.61
N PHE A 30 -11.56 15.12 -1.93
CA PHE A 30 -11.80 14.79 -0.53
C PHE A 30 -11.00 15.78 0.31
N PRO A 31 -11.63 16.76 0.97
CA PRO A 31 -10.92 17.62 1.90
C PRO A 31 -10.40 16.73 3.05
N ALA A 32 -9.10 16.45 3.03
CA ALA A 32 -8.42 15.71 4.08
C ALA A 32 -7.74 16.71 5.01
N ARG A 33 -7.98 16.57 6.31
CA ARG A 33 -7.16 17.16 7.36
C ARG A 33 -6.36 16.03 8.00
N PRO A 34 -5.11 16.26 8.40
CA PRO A 34 -4.37 15.25 9.15
C PRO A 34 -5.08 15.00 10.49
N ASP A 35 -5.50 13.77 10.71
CA ASP A 35 -6.08 13.34 11.99
C ASP A 35 -4.99 12.96 13.01
N LEU A 36 -3.84 12.49 12.53
CA LEU A 36 -2.66 12.15 13.32
C LEU A 36 -1.38 12.56 12.58
N VAL A 37 -0.40 13.09 13.32
CA VAL A 37 0.94 13.38 12.82
C VAL A 37 1.95 12.68 13.72
N ILE A 38 2.82 11.87 13.12
CA ILE A 38 4.01 11.31 13.76
C ILE A 38 5.20 11.99 13.08
N ASP A 39 5.92 12.83 13.82
CA ASP A 39 7.02 13.61 13.26
C ASP A 39 8.26 12.73 13.10
N ALA A 40 8.75 12.63 11.85
CA ALA A 40 9.87 11.76 11.52
C ALA A 40 11.21 12.21 12.14
N VAL A 41 11.38 13.52 12.39
CA VAL A 41 12.61 14.06 12.99
C VAL A 41 12.59 13.82 14.49
N GLU A 42 11.46 14.08 15.15
CA GLU A 42 11.30 13.84 16.59
C GLU A 42 11.42 12.35 16.94
N GLU A 43 10.86 11.48 16.10
CA GLU A 43 10.87 10.03 16.31
C GLU A 43 12.12 9.31 15.77
N ASP A 44 13.07 10.06 15.18
CA ASP A 44 14.28 9.51 14.52
C ASP A 44 13.91 8.41 13.50
N LEU A 45 12.95 8.72 12.64
CA LEU A 45 12.49 7.82 11.61
C LEU A 45 13.47 7.80 10.43
N SER A 46 14.06 6.62 10.18
CA SER A 46 14.83 6.30 8.98
C SER A 46 13.95 6.07 7.74
N ASP A 47 14.23 5.04 6.93
CA ASP A 47 13.55 4.70 5.69
C ASP A 47 12.13 4.14 5.96
N VAL A 48 11.16 5.04 6.13
CA VAL A 48 9.74 4.66 6.26
C VAL A 48 9.23 4.12 4.94
N ARG A 49 8.87 2.85 4.91
CA ARG A 49 8.38 2.20 3.67
C ARG A 49 6.91 1.86 3.68
N PHE A 50 6.33 1.64 4.85
CA PHE A 50 4.95 1.25 4.96
C PHE A 50 4.35 1.70 6.29
N VAL A 51 3.05 2.00 6.24
CA VAL A 51 2.20 2.27 7.39
C VAL A 51 0.94 1.39 7.34
N ALA A 52 0.59 0.75 8.46
CA ALA A 52 -0.69 0.04 8.65
C ALA A 52 -1.37 0.52 9.92
N ALA A 53 -2.70 0.43 9.94
CA ALA A 53 -3.48 0.49 11.17
C ALA A 53 -3.98 -0.90 11.56
N PHE A 54 -3.77 -1.28 12.82
CA PHE A 54 -4.47 -2.40 13.44
C PHE A 54 -5.95 -2.04 13.68
N PRO A 55 -6.84 -3.03 13.87
CA PRO A 55 -8.25 -2.77 14.21
C PRO A 55 -8.47 -1.95 15.48
N ASP A 56 -7.51 -1.93 16.41
CA ASP A 56 -7.55 -1.11 17.63
C ASP A 56 -7.02 0.32 17.45
N GLY A 57 -6.65 0.69 16.22
CA GLY A 57 -6.08 1.99 15.87
C GLY A 57 -4.57 2.12 16.10
N THR A 58 -3.89 1.08 16.61
CA THR A 58 -2.42 1.08 16.69
C THR A 58 -1.84 1.19 15.28
N ILE A 59 -0.88 2.09 15.09
CA ILE A 59 -0.23 2.34 13.80
C ILE A 59 1.13 1.63 13.76
N ALA A 60 1.33 0.75 12.79
CA ALA A 60 2.61 0.11 12.51
C ALA A 60 3.35 0.88 11.40
N VAL A 61 4.60 1.24 11.64
CA VAL A 61 5.48 1.95 10.71
C VAL A 61 6.73 1.13 10.48
N SER A 62 7.01 0.68 9.26
CA SER A 62 8.22 -0.11 8.97
C SER A 62 9.42 0.75 8.63
N GLN A 63 10.58 0.29 9.12
CA GLN A 63 11.90 0.82 8.81
C GLN A 63 12.80 -0.33 8.35
N PRO A 64 12.70 -0.76 7.08
CA PRO A 64 13.40 -1.95 6.60
C PRO A 64 14.92 -1.89 6.71
N VAL A 65 15.52 -0.70 6.55
CA VAL A 65 16.97 -0.49 6.72
C VAL A 65 17.42 -0.84 8.14
N ASP A 66 16.57 -0.56 9.13
CA ASP A 66 16.81 -0.89 10.54
C ASP A 66 16.31 -2.30 10.90
N GLY A 67 15.70 -3.02 9.95
CA GLY A 67 15.08 -4.33 10.18
C GLY A 67 14.01 -4.31 11.27
N ARG A 68 13.26 -3.21 11.42
CA ARG A 68 12.26 -3.05 12.49
C ARG A 68 10.93 -2.47 12.02
N VAL A 69 9.91 -2.67 12.83
CA VAL A 69 8.59 -2.02 12.74
C VAL A 69 8.30 -1.34 14.06
N LEU A 70 8.03 -0.05 14.04
CA LEU A 70 7.62 0.73 15.20
C LEU A 70 6.09 0.72 15.31
N LEU A 71 5.59 0.59 16.53
CA LEU A 71 4.17 0.62 16.83
C LEU A 71 3.83 1.87 17.62
N TYR A 72 2.86 2.62 17.13
CA TYR A 72 2.34 3.85 17.72
C TYR A 72 0.90 3.65 18.17
N SER A 73 0.52 4.26 19.27
CA SER A 73 -0.88 4.35 19.69
C SER A 73 -1.70 5.23 18.73
N PRO A 74 -3.04 5.17 18.80
CA PRO A 74 -3.91 6.00 17.96
C PRO A 74 -3.70 7.51 18.12
N ASP A 75 -3.12 7.94 19.24
CA ASP A 75 -2.75 9.33 19.55
C ASP A 75 -1.28 9.68 19.21
N GLY A 76 -0.53 8.75 18.60
CA GLY A 76 0.81 8.99 18.06
C GLY A 76 1.97 8.69 19.00
N HIS A 77 1.73 8.14 20.20
CA HIS A 77 2.82 7.78 21.10
C HIS A 77 3.43 6.42 20.74
N ARG A 78 4.76 6.35 20.71
CA ARG A 78 5.47 5.09 20.45
C ARG A 78 5.26 4.10 21.60
N LYS A 79 4.65 2.95 21.29
CA LYS A 79 4.35 1.85 22.23
C LYS A 79 5.46 0.80 22.25
N ALA A 80 5.94 0.40 21.08
CA ALA A 80 6.87 -0.73 20.94
C ALA A 80 7.69 -0.65 19.65
N ALA A 81 8.78 -1.42 19.63
CA ALA A 81 9.54 -1.72 18.43
C ALA A 81 9.61 -3.25 18.26
N VAL A 82 9.39 -3.72 17.04
CA VAL A 82 9.39 -5.14 16.69
C VAL A 82 10.48 -5.40 15.67
N GLY A 83 11.36 -6.32 16.01
CA GLY A 83 12.48 -6.71 15.16
C GLY A 83 13.71 -5.85 15.30
N ARG A 84 14.77 -6.38 14.68
CA ARG A 84 16.11 -5.83 14.57
C ARG A 84 16.86 -6.61 13.49
N PRO A 85 18.02 -6.13 13.01
CA PRO A 85 18.81 -6.86 12.05
C PRO A 85 19.27 -8.21 12.60
N GLY A 86 19.10 -9.29 11.82
CA GLY A 86 19.56 -10.62 12.19
C GLY A 86 18.76 -11.78 11.59
N ALA A 87 18.94 -12.98 12.11
CA ALA A 87 18.31 -14.21 11.60
C ALA A 87 17.56 -15.03 12.67
N GLY A 88 17.67 -14.65 13.93
CA GLY A 88 16.96 -15.25 15.05
C GLY A 88 15.44 -15.03 14.99
N PRO A 89 14.68 -15.65 15.91
CA PRO A 89 13.24 -15.43 16.01
C PRO A 89 12.91 -13.95 16.22
N GLY A 90 12.05 -13.39 15.36
CA GLY A 90 11.66 -11.97 15.40
C GLY A 90 12.68 -11.01 14.79
N GLU A 91 13.86 -11.46 14.37
CA GLU A 91 14.85 -10.64 13.65
C GLU A 91 14.58 -10.64 12.15
N PHE A 92 15.19 -9.69 11.42
CA PHE A 92 15.04 -9.57 9.98
C PHE A 92 16.39 -9.36 9.29
N ARG A 93 16.64 -10.07 8.20
CA ARG A 93 17.72 -9.80 7.25
C ARG A 93 17.27 -8.80 6.20
N THR A 94 16.13 -9.09 5.58
CA THR A 94 15.53 -8.24 4.55
C THR A 94 14.04 -8.15 4.81
N LEU A 95 13.64 -7.22 5.67
CA LEU A 95 12.23 -6.92 5.93
C LEU A 95 11.61 -6.35 4.64
N ALA A 96 10.74 -7.13 4.02
CA ALA A 96 10.10 -6.76 2.77
C ALA A 96 9.04 -5.67 3.00
N ASN A 97 8.76 -4.90 1.95
CA ASN A 97 7.56 -4.08 1.85
C ASN A 97 6.32 -4.93 1.49
N LEU A 98 6.20 -6.09 2.14
CA LEU A 98 5.15 -7.07 1.92
C LEU A 98 4.61 -7.50 3.29
N HIS A 99 3.39 -7.07 3.56
CA HIS A 99 2.70 -7.23 4.83
C HIS A 99 1.18 -7.21 4.61
N GLY A 100 0.44 -7.53 5.65
CA GLY A 100 -1.01 -7.44 5.67
C GLY A 100 -1.56 -8.00 6.97
N PHE A 101 -2.88 -8.16 7.03
CA PHE A 101 -3.55 -8.63 8.24
C PHE A 101 -4.22 -9.98 8.04
N ILE A 102 -4.19 -10.78 9.12
CA ILE A 102 -5.11 -11.89 9.35
C ILE A 102 -5.83 -11.57 10.66
N GLY A 103 -7.06 -11.06 10.57
CA GLY A 103 -7.79 -10.54 11.72
C GLY A 103 -7.05 -9.36 12.36
N ASP A 104 -6.64 -9.53 13.61
CA ASP A 104 -5.92 -8.55 14.44
C ASP A 104 -4.39 -8.76 14.43
N THR A 105 -3.90 -9.62 13.54
CA THR A 105 -2.49 -10.02 13.49
C THR A 105 -1.85 -9.52 12.20
N LEU A 106 -0.82 -8.68 12.34
CA LEU A 106 0.02 -8.22 11.24
C LEU A 106 1.00 -9.33 10.89
N TRP A 107 1.12 -9.66 9.60
CA TRP A 107 2.17 -10.51 9.10
C TRP A 107 3.24 -9.67 8.39
N LEU A 108 4.49 -10.00 8.65
CA LEU A 108 5.69 -9.39 8.08
C LEU A 108 6.47 -10.45 7.33
N TYR A 109 7.06 -10.11 6.19
CA TYR A 109 7.82 -11.05 5.38
C TYR A 109 9.30 -10.68 5.32
N ASP A 110 10.15 -11.67 5.57
CA ASP A 110 11.59 -11.61 5.33
C ASP A 110 11.92 -12.39 4.06
N VAL A 111 12.47 -11.72 3.05
CA VAL A 111 12.76 -12.33 1.74
C VAL A 111 13.92 -13.33 1.84
N ASP A 112 15.00 -12.95 2.52
CA ASP A 112 16.24 -13.76 2.57
C ASP A 112 16.06 -14.99 3.43
N LEU A 113 15.34 -14.85 4.54
CA LEU A 113 15.03 -15.97 5.44
C LEU A 113 13.81 -16.76 4.95
N ARG A 114 13.11 -16.27 3.91
CA ARG A 114 11.84 -16.78 3.39
C ARG A 114 10.89 -17.07 4.54
N ARG A 115 10.59 -16.05 5.35
CA ARG A 115 9.95 -16.23 6.66
C ARG A 115 8.85 -15.21 6.89
N PHE A 116 7.70 -15.70 7.32
CA PHE A 116 6.64 -14.87 7.88
C PHE A 116 6.83 -14.74 9.39
N THR A 117 6.70 -13.52 9.90
CA THR A 117 6.63 -13.20 11.34
C THR A 117 5.28 -12.55 11.61
N LEU A 118 4.52 -13.12 12.56
CA LEU A 118 3.18 -12.68 12.96
C LEU A 118 3.24 -11.91 14.27
N VAL A 119 2.62 -10.73 14.31
CA VAL A 119 2.77 -9.75 15.39
C VAL A 119 1.41 -9.16 15.76
N ARG A 120 1.17 -8.91 17.06
CA ARG A 120 -0.01 -8.21 17.58
C ARG A 120 0.24 -6.71 17.78
N SER A 121 -0.83 -5.95 17.98
CA SER A 121 -0.78 -4.49 18.20
C SER A 121 -0.07 -4.06 19.50
N ASP A 122 0.22 -5.01 20.40
CA ASP A 122 1.06 -4.83 21.59
C ASP A 122 2.56 -5.08 21.30
N GLY A 123 2.92 -5.46 20.08
CA GLY A 123 4.29 -5.80 19.67
C GLY A 123 4.69 -7.24 19.94
N ARG A 124 3.82 -8.06 20.55
CA ARG A 124 4.13 -9.46 20.83
C ARG A 124 4.19 -10.27 19.54
N MET A 125 5.30 -10.98 19.35
CA MET A 125 5.41 -11.98 18.29
C MET A 125 4.54 -13.19 18.65
N VAL A 126 3.57 -13.49 17.78
CA VAL A 126 2.70 -14.68 17.90
C VAL A 126 3.41 -15.91 17.38
N ARG A 127 4.02 -15.80 16.20
CA ARG A 127 4.64 -16.93 15.50
C ARG A 127 5.67 -16.44 14.49
N SER A 128 6.67 -17.28 14.21
CA SER A 128 7.53 -17.14 13.04
C SER A 128 7.55 -18.46 12.28
N MET A 129 7.35 -18.43 10.97
CA MET A 129 7.29 -19.62 10.12
C MET A 129 8.03 -19.41 8.81
N ARG A 130 8.83 -20.39 8.41
CA ARG A 130 9.44 -20.38 7.07
C ARG A 130 8.40 -20.76 6.02
N VAL A 131 8.51 -20.15 4.84
CA VAL A 131 7.75 -20.57 3.66
C VAL A 131 8.20 -21.99 3.29
N PRO A 132 7.25 -22.94 3.17
CA PRO A 132 7.58 -24.30 2.77
C PRO A 132 8.30 -24.36 1.41
N ALA A 133 9.14 -25.37 1.21
CA ALA A 133 9.95 -25.48 0.01
C ALA A 133 9.10 -25.72 -1.25
N GLU A 134 7.95 -26.37 -1.06
CA GLU A 134 6.96 -26.75 -2.07
C GLU A 134 6.12 -25.57 -2.60
N TRP A 135 6.19 -24.39 -1.98
CA TRP A 135 5.50 -23.16 -2.46
C TRP A 135 6.39 -22.32 -3.39
N ARG A 136 7.32 -22.96 -4.10
CA ARG A 136 8.11 -22.32 -5.17
C ARG A 136 7.38 -22.35 -6.48
#